data_AF-A0A7V9TW91-F1
#
_entry.id   AF-A0A7V9TW91-F1
#
_cell.length_a   1.000
_cell.length_b   1.000
_cell.length_c   1.000
_cell.angle_alpha   90.00
_cell.angle_beta   90.00
_cell.angle_gamma   90.00
#
_symmetry.space_group_name_H-M   'P 1'
#
loop_
_entity.id
_entity.type
_entity.pdbx_description
1 polymer ?
#
loop_
_entity_poly.entity_id
_entity_poly.type
_entity_poly.pdbx_seq_one_letter_code
_entity_poly.pdbx_strand_id
1 'polypeptide(L)'
;MIEEWIAKETNTHQDHVIAHVIGATVLGYFIVDEVLNVLLDIGFVWTMFVDGEMGLLPHPVATAELEVNDQTRSEVRADIDDLLARKLHAENLRHLTQPQVECVITEVNFFASGNRRRLVVTGEDATLTIETSVETAEIRVYEF
;
A
#
# COMPACT_ATOMS: atom_id res chain seq x y z
N MET A 1 11.84 10.15 -23.58
CA MET A 1 11.28 8.86 -24.06
C MET A 1 10.05 8.60 -23.24
N ILE A 2 8.92 8.26 -23.85
CA ILE A 2 7.73 7.82 -23.11
C ILE A 2 8.04 6.39 -22.70
N GLU A 3 8.23 6.13 -21.40
CA GLU A 3 8.34 4.75 -20.91
C GLU A 3 7.00 4.05 -21.20
N GLU A 4 7.03 3.04 -22.05
CA GLU A 4 5.86 2.23 -22.37
C GLU A 4 5.58 1.30 -21.19
N TRP A 5 4.41 1.47 -20.58
CA TRP A 5 3.92 0.61 -19.52
C TRP A 5 3.08 -0.49 -20.12
N ILE A 6 3.49 -1.74 -19.87
CA ILE A 6 2.83 -2.92 -20.41
C ILE A 6 2.11 -3.61 -19.26
N ALA A 7 0.84 -3.98 -19.48
CA ALA A 7 0.07 -4.76 -18.51
C ALA A 7 0.83 -6.05 -18.19
N LYS A 8 1.00 -6.32 -16.89
CA LYS A 8 1.71 -7.49 -16.39
C LYS A 8 0.70 -8.44 -15.77
N GLU A 9 0.71 -9.68 -16.23
CA GLU A 9 -0.10 -10.73 -15.59
C GLU A 9 0.35 -10.93 -14.15
N THR A 10 -0.65 -11.03 -13.27
CA THR A 10 -0.52 -11.38 -11.87
C THR A 10 -0.44 -12.90 -11.72
N ASN A 11 0.25 -13.35 -10.69
CA ASN A 11 0.27 -14.76 -10.30
C ASN A 11 -0.97 -15.08 -9.44
N THR A 12 -1.24 -16.38 -9.21
CA THR A 12 -2.39 -16.84 -8.43
C THR A 12 -2.45 -16.27 -7.00
N HIS A 13 -1.29 -16.01 -6.38
CA HIS A 13 -1.25 -15.39 -5.05
C HIS A 13 -1.63 -13.92 -5.11
N GLN A 14 -1.09 -13.17 -6.07
CA GLN A 14 -1.42 -11.78 -6.31
C GLN A 14 -2.91 -11.61 -6.66
N ASP A 15 -3.46 -12.47 -7.52
CA ASP A 15 -4.90 -12.48 -7.82
C ASP A 15 -5.75 -12.66 -6.56
N HIS A 16 -5.32 -13.57 -5.68
CA HIS A 16 -6.00 -13.81 -4.42
C HIS A 16 -5.94 -12.60 -3.49
N VAL A 17 -4.77 -11.96 -3.37
CA VAL A 17 -4.61 -10.73 -2.58
C VAL A 17 -5.48 -9.60 -3.16
N ILE A 18 -5.42 -9.39 -4.48
CA ILE A 18 -6.22 -8.35 -5.17
C ILE A 18 -7.71 -8.56 -4.93
N ALA A 19 -8.19 -9.80 -5.02
CA ALA A 19 -9.59 -10.12 -4.74
C ALA A 19 -10.02 -9.79 -3.30
N HIS A 20 -9.10 -9.81 -2.33
CA HIS A 20 -9.39 -9.43 -0.94
C HIS A 20 -9.38 -7.92 -0.71
N VAL A 21 -8.56 -7.17 -1.45
CA VAL A 21 -8.46 -5.71 -1.27
C VAL A 21 -9.53 -4.95 -2.05
N ILE A 22 -10.08 -5.52 -3.14
CA ILE A 22 -11.22 -4.94 -3.84
C ILE A 22 -12.41 -4.83 -2.88
N GLY A 23 -12.99 -3.63 -2.81
CA GLY A 23 -14.07 -3.26 -1.90
C GLY A 23 -13.60 -2.79 -0.52
N ALA A 24 -12.31 -2.88 -0.20
CA ALA A 24 -11.74 -2.30 1.01
C ALA A 24 -11.37 -0.83 0.79
N THR A 25 -11.33 -0.06 1.87
CA THR A 25 -10.97 1.35 1.86
C THR A 25 -9.53 1.53 2.30
N VAL A 26 -8.74 2.29 1.54
CA VAL A 26 -7.39 2.71 1.97
C VAL A 26 -7.51 3.73 3.09
N LEU A 27 -6.94 3.42 4.26
CA LEU A 27 -6.92 4.33 5.42
C LEU A 27 -5.62 5.12 5.54
N GLY A 28 -4.52 4.55 5.06
CA GLY A 28 -3.22 5.20 5.07
C GLY A 28 -2.12 4.25 4.61
N TYR A 29 -0.92 4.79 4.44
CA TYR A 29 0.23 4.01 4.02
C TYR A 29 1.53 4.52 4.64
N PHE A 30 2.54 3.67 4.66
CA PHE A 30 3.89 4.01 5.08
C PHE A 30 4.91 3.14 4.34
N ILE A 31 6.15 3.62 4.23
CA ILE A 31 7.24 2.91 3.55
C ILE A 31 8.33 2.61 4.57
N VAL A 32 8.72 1.35 4.69
CA VAL A 32 9.79 0.86 5.57
C VAL A 32 10.60 -0.17 4.79
N ASP A 33 11.93 -0.06 4.83
CA ASP A 33 12.86 -1.01 4.19
C ASP A 33 12.49 -1.40 2.77
N GLU A 34 12.20 -0.39 1.93
CA GLU A 34 11.88 -0.60 0.50
C GLU A 34 10.55 -1.37 0.29
N VAL A 35 9.67 -1.37 1.29
CA VAL A 35 8.36 -2.00 1.24
C VAL A 35 7.27 -0.98 1.54
N LEU A 36 6.28 -0.91 0.66
CA LEU A 36 5.07 -0.12 0.88
C LEU A 36 4.06 -0.95 1.67
N ASN A 37 3.57 -0.38 2.76
CA ASN A 37 2.54 -0.96 3.59
C ASN A 37 1.30 -0.06 3.57
N VAL A 38 0.18 -0.60 3.11
CA VAL A 38 -1.10 0.11 3.00
C VAL A 38 -2.08 -0.48 4.00
N LEU A 39 -2.58 0.33 4.91
CA LEU A 39 -3.61 -0.05 5.88
C LEU A 39 -4.99 0.04 5.23
N LEU A 40 -5.76 -1.04 5.37
CA LEU A 40 -7.14 -1.14 4.90
C LEU A 40 -8.13 -1.13 6.08
N ASP A 41 -9.33 -0.62 5.84
CA ASP A 41 -10.42 -0.55 6.84
C ASP A 41 -10.90 -1.91 7.36
N ILE A 42 -10.65 -2.98 6.61
CA ILE A 42 -10.88 -4.36 7.03
C ILE A 42 -9.87 -4.88 8.07
N GLY A 43 -8.92 -4.05 8.53
CA GLY A 43 -7.92 -4.41 9.55
C GLY A 43 -6.72 -5.21 9.02
N PHE A 44 -6.49 -5.15 7.71
CA PHE A 44 -5.34 -5.78 7.06
C PHE A 44 -4.36 -4.73 6.55
N VAL A 45 -3.09 -5.12 6.52
CA VAL A 45 -2.02 -4.37 5.88
C VAL A 45 -1.69 -5.08 4.58
N TRP A 46 -1.88 -4.37 3.47
CA TRP A 46 -1.48 -4.80 2.15
C TRP A 46 -0.06 -4.31 1.88
N THR A 47 0.84 -5.26 1.74
CA THR A 47 2.27 -5.06 1.59
C THR A 47 2.65 -5.22 0.12
N MET A 48 3.47 -4.31 -0.42
CA MET A 48 3.96 -4.35 -1.79
C MET A 48 5.48 -4.16 -1.81
N PHE A 49 6.15 -5.07 -2.51
CA PHE A 49 7.60 -5.10 -2.67
C PHE A 49 8.04 -4.41 -3.96
N VAL A 50 9.33 -4.05 -4.04
CA VAL A 50 9.91 -3.35 -5.19
C VAL A 50 9.78 -4.10 -6.52
N ASP A 51 9.72 -5.43 -6.48
CA ASP A 51 9.53 -6.29 -7.65
C ASP A 51 8.07 -6.47 -8.07
N GLY A 52 7.14 -5.94 -7.25
CA GLY A 52 5.70 -5.99 -7.41
C GLY A 52 5.05 -7.25 -6.83
N GLU A 53 5.80 -8.10 -6.12
CA GLU A 53 5.17 -9.07 -5.23
C GLU A 53 4.35 -8.33 -4.17
N MET A 54 3.32 -9.00 -3.66
CA MET A 54 2.44 -8.43 -2.66
C MET A 54 2.00 -9.47 -1.65
N GLY A 55 1.70 -9.01 -0.45
CA GLY A 55 1.21 -9.85 0.65
C GLY A 55 0.09 -9.13 1.40
N LEU A 56 -0.71 -9.89 2.12
CA LEU A 56 -1.80 -9.33 2.92
C LEU A 56 -1.82 -10.01 4.28
N LEU A 57 -1.59 -9.23 5.33
CA LEU A 57 -1.52 -9.73 6.70
C LEU A 57 -2.42 -8.91 7.63
N PRO A 58 -3.00 -9.52 8.68
CA PRO A 58 -3.68 -8.75 9.73
C PRO A 58 -2.72 -7.73 10.35
N HIS A 59 -3.22 -6.53 10.65
CA HIS A 59 -2.38 -5.43 11.13
C HIS A 59 -1.48 -5.75 12.36
N PRO A 60 -1.88 -6.60 13.35
CA PRO A 60 -1.00 -6.93 14.47
C PRO A 60 0.18 -7.80 14.05
N VAL A 61 0.01 -8.65 13.05
CA VAL A 61 1.07 -9.52 12.51
C VAL A 61 2.03 -8.68 11.68
N ALA A 62 1.51 -7.89 10.73
CA ALA A 62 2.31 -6.99 9.91
C ALA A 62 3.18 -6.06 10.75
N THR A 63 2.62 -5.44 11.80
CA THR A 63 3.36 -4.54 12.70
C THR A 63 4.43 -5.27 13.52
N ALA A 64 4.20 -6.54 13.88
CA ALA A 64 5.17 -7.34 14.63
C ALA A 64 6.37 -7.78 13.77
N GLU A 65 6.17 -7.93 12.47
CA GLU A 65 7.20 -8.35 11.50
C GLU A 65 8.05 -7.19 10.97
N LEU A 66 7.70 -5.94 11.28
CA LEU A 66 8.51 -4.77 10.89
C LEU A 66 9.91 -4.83 11.50
N GLU A 67 10.94 -4.67 10.67
CA GLU A 67 12.35 -4.64 11.06
C GLU A 67 12.78 -3.25 11.58
N VAL A 68 11.98 -2.68 12.48
CA VAL A 68 12.23 -1.36 13.09
C VAL A 68 12.42 -1.48 14.60
N ASN A 69 13.02 -0.44 15.19
CA ASN A 69 13.17 -0.34 16.64
C ASN A 69 11.80 -0.29 17.35
N ASP A 70 11.78 -0.64 18.64
CA ASP A 70 10.53 -0.74 19.43
C ASP A 70 9.74 0.57 19.51
N GLN A 71 10.43 1.72 19.52
CA GLN A 71 9.78 3.03 19.56
C GLN A 71 9.01 3.28 18.25
N THR A 72 9.66 3.12 17.10
CA THR A 72 9.04 3.28 15.78
C THR A 72 7.88 2.29 15.61
N ARG A 73 8.06 1.04 16.02
CA ARG A 73 6.99 0.03 15.98
C ARG A 73 5.77 0.43 16.80
N SER A 74 5.99 0.95 18.00
CA SER A 74 4.92 1.43 18.89
C SER A 74 4.18 2.63 18.28
N GLU A 75 4.91 3.54 17.63
CA GLU A 75 4.32 4.69 16.95
C GLU A 75 3.51 4.30 15.71
N VAL A 76 4.03 3.39 14.86
CA VAL A 76 3.28 2.82 13.73
C VAL A 76 2.01 2.14 14.21
N ARG A 77 2.08 1.38 15.31
CA ARG A 77 0.90 0.74 15.91
C ARG A 77 -0.13 1.77 16.35
N ALA A 78 0.30 2.84 17.02
CA ALA A 78 -0.59 3.89 17.49
C ALA A 78 -1.29 4.60 16.31
N ASP A 79 -0.55 4.91 15.26
CA ASP A 79 -1.09 5.48 14.02
C ASP A 79 -2.13 4.54 13.38
N ILE A 80 -1.85 3.23 13.31
CA ILE A 80 -2.79 2.22 12.79
C ILE A 80 -4.07 2.16 13.64
N ASP A 81 -3.93 2.11 14.96
CA ASP A 81 -5.07 2.03 15.87
C ASP A 81 -5.96 3.30 15.75
N ASP A 82 -5.35 4.49 15.63
CA ASP A 82 -6.07 5.75 15.41
C ASP A 82 -6.77 5.79 14.05
N LEU A 83 -6.12 5.31 12.98
CA LEU A 83 -6.72 5.21 11.64
C LEU A 83 -7.88 4.21 11.60
N LEU A 84 -7.78 3.06 12.25
CA LEU A 84 -8.89 2.10 12.31
C LEU A 84 -10.07 2.65 13.13
N ALA A 85 -9.80 3.44 14.17
CA ALA A 85 -10.84 4.03 15.01
C ALA A 85 -11.51 5.26 14.38
N ARG A 86 -10.75 6.10 13.66
CA ARG A 86 -11.21 7.43 13.20
C ARG A 86 -11.19 7.60 11.67
N LYS A 87 -10.67 6.63 10.93
CA LYS A 87 -10.48 6.68 9.48
C LYS A 87 -9.71 7.93 9.05
N LEU A 88 -10.19 8.65 8.04
CA LEU A 88 -9.60 9.88 7.50
C LEU A 88 -9.63 11.08 8.48
N HIS A 89 -10.16 10.91 9.69
CA HIS A 89 -10.15 11.92 10.74
C HIS A 89 -9.07 11.68 11.80
N ALA A 90 -8.15 10.72 11.60
CA ALA A 90 -6.99 10.63 12.48
C ALA A 90 -6.12 11.89 12.34
N GLU A 91 -5.59 12.36 13.46
CA GLU A 91 -4.77 13.57 13.52
C GLU A 91 -3.43 13.22 14.17
N ASN A 92 -2.37 13.96 13.81
CA ASN A 92 -1.03 13.82 14.40
C ASN A 92 -0.35 12.46 14.15
N LEU A 93 -0.62 11.82 13.00
CA LEU A 93 0.09 10.62 12.57
C LEU A 93 1.59 10.89 12.45
N ARG A 94 2.41 9.95 12.93
CA ARG A 94 3.87 10.11 12.98
C ARG A 94 4.58 9.48 11.81
N HIS A 95 4.09 8.33 11.36
CA HIS A 95 4.69 7.50 10.31
C HIS A 95 3.73 7.25 9.17
N LEU A 96 2.42 7.14 9.43
CA LEU A 96 1.44 6.87 8.39
C LEU A 96 1.00 8.16 7.70
N THR A 97 0.89 8.07 6.37
CA THR A 97 0.29 9.10 5.53
C THR A 97 -1.13 8.66 5.19
N GLN A 98 -2.11 9.52 5.47
CA GLN A 98 -3.49 9.31 5.02
C GLN A 98 -3.65 9.70 3.56
N PRO A 99 -4.55 9.04 2.81
CA PRO A 99 -5.00 9.58 1.53
C PRO A 99 -5.77 10.89 1.77
N GLN A 100 -5.70 11.80 0.80
CA GLN A 100 -6.41 13.08 0.82
C GLN A 100 -7.92 12.91 0.72
N VAL A 101 -8.36 11.87 0.02
CA VAL A 101 -9.78 11.53 -0.16
C VAL A 101 -10.02 10.04 0.08
N GLU A 102 -11.28 9.66 0.29
CA GLU A 102 -11.65 8.27 0.51
C GLU A 102 -11.41 7.44 -0.75
N CYS A 103 -10.67 6.34 -0.62
CA CYS A 103 -10.31 5.47 -1.72
C CYS A 103 -10.82 4.06 -1.46
N VAL A 104 -12.11 3.83 -1.73
CA VAL A 104 -12.73 2.50 -1.76
C VAL A 104 -12.30 1.79 -3.03
N ILE A 105 -11.48 0.75 -2.93
CA ILE A 105 -10.81 0.12 -4.07
C ILE A 105 -11.84 -0.58 -4.96
N THR A 106 -11.89 -0.20 -6.23
CA THR A 106 -12.75 -0.81 -7.25
C THR A 106 -11.96 -1.65 -8.25
N GLU A 107 -10.71 -1.29 -8.49
CA GLU A 107 -9.85 -1.95 -9.46
C GLU A 107 -8.38 -1.86 -9.06
N VAL A 108 -7.61 -2.90 -9.37
CA VAL A 108 -6.15 -2.91 -9.22
C VAL A 108 -5.54 -3.38 -10.54
N ASN A 109 -4.76 -2.51 -11.17
CA ASN A 109 -4.07 -2.79 -12.42
C ASN A 109 -2.55 -2.83 -12.22
N PHE A 110 -1.90 -3.85 -12.78
CA PHE A 110 -0.46 -4.06 -12.65
C PHE A 110 0.26 -3.91 -13.98
N PHE A 111 1.32 -3.11 -13.99
CA PHE A 111 2.11 -2.81 -15.17
C PHE A 111 3.61 -2.96 -14.88
N ALA A 112 4.38 -3.20 -15.94
CA ALA A 112 5.83 -3.20 -15.90
C ALA A 112 6.43 -2.40 -17.06
N SER A 113 7.59 -1.79 -16.79
CA SER A 113 8.44 -1.17 -17.80
C SER A 113 9.91 -1.39 -17.42
N GLY A 114 10.56 -2.36 -18.06
CA GLY A 114 11.92 -2.80 -17.68
C GLY A 114 12.03 -3.20 -16.21
N ASN A 115 12.88 -2.49 -15.45
CA ASN A 115 13.11 -2.71 -14.02
C ASN A 115 12.05 -2.06 -13.12
N ARG A 116 11.05 -1.40 -13.69
CA ARG A 116 10.00 -0.70 -12.94
C ARG A 116 8.73 -1.51 -12.88
N ARG A 117 7.99 -1.32 -11.79
CA ARG A 117 6.61 -1.78 -11.66
C ARG A 117 5.71 -0.61 -11.37
N ARG A 118 4.47 -0.71 -11.80
CA ARG A 118 3.43 0.23 -11.45
C ARG A 118 2.18 -0.53 -11.08
N LEU A 119 1.68 -0.26 -9.88
CA LEU A 119 0.36 -0.66 -9.46
C LEU A 119 -0.55 0.58 -9.48
N VAL A 120 -1.66 0.49 -10.20
CA VAL A 120 -2.68 1.54 -10.23
C VAL A 120 -3.88 1.00 -9.48
N VAL A 121 -4.15 1.59 -8.33
CA VAL A 121 -5.28 1.27 -7.45
C VAL A 121 -6.35 2.33 -7.69
N THR A 122 -7.39 1.96 -8.41
CA THR A 122 -8.51 2.84 -8.71
C THR A 122 -9.56 2.70 -7.61
N GLY A 123 -9.85 3.79 -6.92
CA GLY A 123 -10.94 3.91 -5.99
C GLY A 123 -12.17 4.60 -6.59
N GLU A 124 -13.26 4.68 -5.83
CA GLU A 124 -14.48 5.38 -6.25
C GLU A 124 -14.24 6.88 -6.50
N ASP A 125 -13.49 7.55 -5.60
CA ASP A 125 -13.27 9.00 -5.64
C ASP A 125 -11.78 9.40 -5.81
N ALA A 126 -10.86 8.43 -5.81
CA ALA A 126 -9.41 8.67 -5.91
C ALA A 126 -8.70 7.58 -6.71
N THR A 127 -7.52 7.89 -7.25
CA THR A 127 -6.61 6.87 -7.76
C THR A 127 -5.26 6.96 -7.07
N LEU A 128 -4.82 5.84 -6.47
CA LEU A 128 -3.49 5.70 -5.92
C LEU A 128 -2.58 4.98 -6.92
N THR A 129 -1.55 5.68 -7.41
CA THR A 129 -0.53 5.10 -8.28
C THR A 129 0.73 4.84 -7.49
N ILE A 130 1.19 3.60 -7.50
CA ILE A 130 2.41 3.15 -6.82
C ILE A 130 3.41 2.76 -7.89
N GLU A 131 4.56 3.41 -7.91
CA GLU A 131 5.65 3.06 -8.80
C GLU A 131 6.83 2.56 -7.99
N THR A 132 7.39 1.44 -8.42
CA THR A 132 8.59 0.85 -7.82
C THR A 132 9.69 0.68 -8.87
N SER A 133 10.93 0.66 -8.39
CA SER A 133 12.11 0.39 -9.22
C SER A 133 12.97 -0.66 -8.54
N VAL A 134 13.08 -1.84 -9.14
CA VAL A 134 13.93 -2.94 -8.65
C VAL A 134 15.41 -2.54 -8.62
N GLU A 135 15.82 -1.69 -9.55
CA GLU A 135 17.22 -1.27 -9.69
C GLU A 135 17.68 -0.28 -8.63
N THR A 136 16.78 0.62 -8.21
CA THR A 136 17.10 1.70 -7.26
C THR A 136 16.43 1.52 -5.91
N ALA A 137 15.65 0.45 -5.75
CA ALA A 137 14.77 0.17 -4.62
C ALA A 137 13.84 1.33 -4.23
N GLU A 138 13.52 2.18 -5.21
CA GLU A 138 12.70 3.35 -4.98
C GLU A 138 11.22 2.97 -5.02
N ILE A 139 10.44 3.52 -4.09
CA ILE A 139 8.97 3.47 -4.08
C ILE A 139 8.44 4.90 -4.11
N ARG A 140 7.52 5.17 -5.03
CA ARG A 140 6.79 6.44 -5.11
C ARG A 140 5.30 6.18 -5.10
N VAL A 141 4.59 7.01 -4.36
CA VAL A 141 3.14 6.97 -4.24
C VAL A 141 2.59 8.31 -4.70
N TYR A 142 1.64 8.28 -5.63
CA TYR A 142 0.96 9.45 -6.17
C TYR A 142 -0.54 9.27 -5.99
N GLU A 143 -1.23 10.34 -5.63
CA GLU A 143 -2.67 10.38 -5.45
C GLU A 143 -3.26 11.39 -6.44
N PHE A 144 -4.35 11.00 -7.12
CA PHE A 144 -5.05 11.79 -8.13
C PHE A 144 -6.55 11.78 -7.91
#